data_AF-A0A351A1Z0-F1
#
_entry.id   AF-A0A351A1Z0-F1
#
_cell.length_a   1.000
_cell.length_b   1.000
_cell.length_c   1.000
_cell.angle_alpha   90.00
_cell.angle_beta   90.00
_cell.angle_gamma   90.00
#
_symmetry.space_group_name_H-M   'P 1'
#
loop_
_entity.id
_entity.type
_entity.pdbx_description
1 polymer ?
#
loop_
_entity_poly.entity_id
_entity_poly.type
_entity_poly.pdbx_seq_one_letter_code
_entity_poly.pdbx_strand_id
1 'polypeptide(L)' 'ELFDNQGSAALNSTVWANGLVDIPAATSVKRGESVRFLPYGDLLH' A
#
# COMPACT_ATOMS: atom_id res chain seq x y z
N GLU A 1 -6.04 15.66 11.15
CA GLU A 1 -6.76 14.39 11.08
C GLU A 1 -6.30 13.63 9.86
N LEU A 2 -5.78 12.43 10.11
CA LEU A 2 -5.42 11.45 9.09
C LEU A 2 -6.74 10.90 8.55
N PHE A 3 -6.98 11.03 7.25
CA PHE A 3 -8.29 10.77 6.62
C PHE A 3 -9.04 9.55 7.20
N ASP A 4 -10.27 9.80 7.65
CA ASP A 4 -11.17 8.86 8.38
C ASP A 4 -11.73 7.72 7.50
N ASN A 5 -11.14 7.51 6.32
CA ASN A 5 -11.53 6.51 5.35
C ASN A 5 -10.33 5.58 5.09
N GLN A 6 -10.32 4.45 5.78
CA GLN A 6 -9.49 3.28 5.52
C GLN A 6 -10.30 2.16 4.84
N GLY A 7 -11.42 2.50 4.20
CA GLY A 7 -12.40 1.55 3.70
C GLY A 7 -12.75 1.78 2.24
N SER A 8 -12.48 0.79 1.40
CA SER A 8 -12.85 0.61 -0.03
C SER A 8 -12.65 1.76 -1.04
N ALA A 9 -12.48 3.02 -0.64
CA ALA A 9 -12.03 4.09 -1.53
C ALA A 9 -10.58 3.88 -2.02
N ALA A 10 -9.84 2.97 -1.37
CA ALA A 10 -8.57 2.42 -1.85
C ALA A 10 -8.72 1.44 -3.04
N LEU A 11 -9.93 0.92 -3.34
CA LEU A 11 -10.12 0.05 -4.51
C LEU A 11 -10.03 0.79 -5.85
N ASN A 12 -10.18 2.12 -5.86
CA ASN A 12 -9.93 2.92 -7.07
C ASN A 12 -8.46 3.26 -7.26
N SER A 13 -7.62 3.24 -6.22
CA SER A 13 -6.17 3.48 -6.38
C SER A 13 -5.43 2.23 -6.85
N THR A 14 -6.02 1.04 -6.70
CA THR A 14 -5.43 -0.20 -7.22
C THR A 14 -5.47 -0.31 -8.73
N VAL A 15 -6.37 0.39 -9.43
CA VAL A 15 -6.45 0.31 -10.92
C VAL A 15 -5.21 0.89 -11.62
N TRP A 16 -4.46 1.76 -10.93
CA TRP A 16 -3.19 2.32 -11.44
C TRP A 16 -1.95 1.74 -10.74
N ALA A 17 -2.13 0.95 -9.69
CA ALA A 17 -1.02 0.36 -8.94
C ALA A 17 -0.60 -0.98 -9.55
N ASN A 18 0.67 -1.36 -9.36
CA ASN A 18 1.20 -2.65 -9.81
C ASN A 18 1.41 -3.64 -8.65
N GLY A 19 1.11 -3.24 -7.41
CA GLY A 19 1.37 -4.02 -6.21
C GLY A 19 1.07 -3.25 -4.94
N LEU A 20 1.41 -3.87 -3.81
CA LEU A 20 1.25 -3.33 -2.46
C LEU A 20 2.62 -3.12 -1.80
N VAL A 21 2.66 -2.33 -0.75
CA VAL A 21 3.83 -2.21 0.13
C VAL A 21 3.44 -2.68 1.52
N ASP A 22 4.22 -3.60 2.08
CA ASP A 22 4.06 -4.10 3.44
C ASP A 22 4.75 -3.14 4.42
N ILE A 23 3.95 -2.46 5.25
CA ILE A 23 4.40 -1.44 6.21
C ILE A 23 3.89 -1.86 7.59
N PRO A 24 4.78 -2.15 8.56
CA PRO A 24 4.34 -2.48 9.91
C PRO A 24 3.53 -1.35 10.55
N ALA A 25 2.58 -1.71 11.41
CA ALA A 25 1.72 -0.73 12.07
C ALA A 25 2.54 0.36 12.78
N ALA A 26 2.05 1.60 12.73
CA ALA A 26 2.70 2.79 13.29
C ALA A 26 4.09 3.13 12.68
N THR A 27 4.44 2.58 11.50
CA THR A 27 5.68 2.94 10.79
C THR A 27 5.44 4.12 9.85
N SER A 28 6.30 5.15 9.93
CA SER A 28 6.28 6.31 9.04
C SER A 28 7.32 6.13 7.94
N VAL A 29 6.88 6.16 6.67
CA VAL A 29 7.76 6.04 5.50
C VAL A 29 8.39 7.38 5.15
N LYS A 30 9.71 7.41 5.02
CA LYS A 30 10.45 8.60 4.55
C LYS A 30 10.85 8.46 3.09
N ARG A 31 11.03 9.60 2.41
CA ARG A 31 11.52 9.60 1.03
C ARG A 31 12.93 8.99 0.96
N GLY A 32 13.11 8.03 0.05
CA GLY A 32 14.38 7.31 -0.14
C GLY A 32 14.53 6.08 0.76
N GLU A 33 13.57 5.80 1.63
CA GLU A 33 13.53 4.59 2.42
C GLU A 33 13.19 3.37 1.55
N SER A 34 13.91 2.27 1.76
CA SER A 34 13.59 1.00 1.10
C SER A 34 12.37 0.37 1.77
N VAL A 35 11.49 -0.19 0.96
CA VAL A 35 10.25 -0.81 1.44
C VAL A 35 10.07 -2.20 0.85
N ARG A 36 9.31 -3.05 1.54
CA ARG A 36 8.96 -4.38 1.03
C ARG A 36 7.78 -4.27 0.06
N PHE A 37 8.08 -4.37 -1.23
CA PHE A 37 7.08 -4.37 -2.29
C PHE A 37 6.53 -5.78 -2.55
N LEU A 38 5.22 -5.87 -2.76
CA LEU A 38 4.46 -7.10 -3.04
C LEU A 38 3.74 -6.94 -4.40
N PRO A 39 4.28 -7.50 -5.49
CA PRO A 39 3.64 -7.42 -6.81
C PRO A 39 2.28 -8.14 -6.84
N TYR A 40 1.29 -7.60 -7.58
CA TYR A 40 -0.02 -8.28 -7.70
C TYR A 40 0.07 -9.68 -8.30
N GLY A 41 1.01 -9.91 -9.23
CA GLY A 41 1.21 -11.22 -9.85
C GLY A 41 1.57 -12.32 -8.84
N ASP A 42 2.20 -11.97 -7.72
CA ASP A 42 2.70 -12.91 -6.73
C ASP A 42 1.70 -13.14 -5.57
N LEU A 43 0.59 -12.39 -5.54
CA LEU A 43 -0.40 -12.41 -4.44
C LEU A 43 -1.63 -13.28 -4.72
N LEU A 44 -1.88 -13.69 -5.97
CA LEU A 44 -3.11 -14.40 -6.40
C LEU A 44 -2.87 -15.87 -6.75
N HIS A 45 -2.18 -16.61 -5.87
CA HIS A 45 -2.04 -18.07 -5.96
C HIS A 45 -2.99 -18.80 -5.03
#